data_AF-A0A8E2AHF9-F1
#
_entry.id   AF-A0A8E2AHF9-F1
#
_cell.length_a   1.000
_cell.length_b   1.000
_cell.length_c   1.000
_cell.angle_alpha   90.00
_cell.angle_beta   90.00
_cell.angle_gamma   90.00
#
_symmetry.space_group_name_H-M   'P 1'
#
loop_
_entity.id
_entity.type
_entity.pdbx_description
1 polymer ?
#
loop_
_entity_poly.entity_id
_entity_poly.type
_entity_poly.pdbx_seq_one_letter_code
_entity_poly.pdbx_strand_id
1 'polypeptide(L)'
;SSPRVIVQIAIAGAQILGKAFLAAGRQAVQNAKHRPAGGIGSDVAGVSNATSGSLTDKLTRDHRMTLDEAQLILNVKKGDSADSVMQRYEHLFKANSPPPAPAKPAAATSRGGKQPPSHAYSHYLQSKVVRARERIEAEMKLAEEPVAEAPQATPPPPSSAPPPEAGGKSS
;
A
#
# COMPACT_ATOMS: atom_id res chain seq x y z
N SER A 1 45.89 13.14 -33.38
CA SER A 1 45.36 12.27 -32.30
C SER A 1 45.60 10.81 -32.64
N SER A 2 46.22 10.04 -31.75
CA SER A 2 46.62 8.65 -31.99
C SER A 2 45.43 7.69 -31.82
N PRO A 3 45.03 6.92 -32.85
CA PRO A 3 43.89 6.00 -32.81
C PRO A 3 43.93 4.97 -31.67
N ARG A 4 45.14 4.56 -31.26
CA ARG A 4 45.36 3.60 -30.16
C ARG A 4 44.89 4.11 -28.79
N VAL A 5 45.00 5.42 -28.54
CA VAL A 5 44.57 6.02 -27.26
C VAL A 5 43.05 6.03 -27.15
N ILE A 6 42.34 6.27 -28.26
CA ILE A 6 40.87 6.24 -28.32
C ILE A 6 40.36 4.82 -28.04
N VAL A 7 41.00 3.81 -28.64
CA VAL A 7 40.66 2.40 -28.42
C VAL A 7 40.89 1.99 -26.96
N GLN A 8 41.99 2.43 -26.34
CA GLN A 8 42.27 2.14 -24.93
C GLN A 8 41.23 2.77 -23.99
N ILE A 9 40.84 4.01 -24.23
CA ILE A 9 39.80 4.69 -23.44
C ILE A 9 38.46 3.97 -23.59
N ALA A 10 38.10 3.55 -24.81
CA ALA A 10 36.86 2.82 -25.06
C ALA A 10 36.82 1.46 -24.33
N ILE A 11 37.91 0.69 -24.36
CA ILE A 11 38.01 -0.61 -23.68
C ILE A 11 37.96 -0.43 -22.16
N ALA A 12 38.71 0.54 -21.62
CA ALA A 12 38.71 0.83 -20.19
C ALA A 12 37.32 1.30 -19.70
N GLY A 13 36.65 2.17 -20.47
CA GLY A 13 35.29 2.61 -20.19
C GLY A 13 34.28 1.47 -20.20
N ALA A 14 34.35 0.58 -21.19
CA ALA A 14 33.46 -0.58 -21.29
C ALA A 14 33.63 -1.56 -20.12
N GLN A 15 34.86 -1.79 -19.65
CA GLN A 15 35.14 -2.67 -18.52
C GLN A 15 34.59 -2.12 -17.19
N ILE A 16 34.73 -0.81 -16.96
CA ILE A 16 34.20 -0.17 -15.74
C ILE A 16 32.66 -0.21 -15.75
N LEU A 17 32.05 0.16 -16.88
CA LEU A 17 30.60 0.15 -17.05
C LEU A 17 30.02 -1.27 -16.90
N GLY A 18 30.64 -2.27 -17.53
CA GLY A 18 30.20 -3.67 -17.44
C GLY A 18 30.27 -4.24 -16.02
N LYS A 19 31.33 -3.94 -15.26
CA LYS A 19 31.46 -4.39 -13.87
C LYS A 19 30.43 -3.73 -12.95
N ALA A 20 30.12 -2.45 -13.17
CA ALA A 20 29.10 -1.73 -12.41
C ALA A 20 27.68 -2.31 -12.66
N PHE A 21 27.31 -2.55 -13.93
CA PHE A 21 26.02 -3.17 -14.26
C PHE A 21 25.89 -4.59 -13.70
N LEU A 22 26.96 -5.41 -13.75
CA LEU A 22 26.93 -6.76 -13.18
C LEU A 22 26.78 -6.72 -11.64
N ALA A 23 27.49 -5.82 -10.96
CA ALA A 23 27.38 -5.65 -9.52
C ALA A 23 25.98 -5.15 -9.11
N ALA A 24 25.47 -4.13 -9.80
CA ALA A 24 24.12 -3.62 -9.59
C ALA A 24 23.05 -4.67 -9.89
N GLY A 25 23.23 -5.47 -10.95
CA GLY A 25 22.33 -6.59 -11.28
C GLY A 25 22.33 -7.67 -10.19
N ARG A 26 23.50 -8.05 -9.67
CA ARG A 26 23.60 -8.97 -8.52
C ARG A 26 22.96 -8.39 -7.26
N GLN A 27 23.16 -7.09 -7.00
CA GLN A 27 22.54 -6.41 -5.87
C GLN A 27 21.02 -6.32 -6.03
N ALA A 28 20.51 -6.06 -7.24
CA ALA A 28 19.09 -6.08 -7.54
C ALA A 28 18.50 -7.48 -7.32
N VAL A 29 19.19 -8.54 -7.73
CA VAL A 29 18.76 -9.93 -7.49
C VAL A 29 18.80 -10.27 -5.99
N GLN A 30 19.84 -9.86 -5.26
CA GLN A 30 19.87 -10.07 -3.81
C GLN A 30 18.78 -9.27 -3.08
N ASN A 31 18.57 -8.02 -3.47
CA ASN A 31 17.49 -7.20 -2.96
C ASN A 31 16.12 -7.75 -3.35
N ALA A 32 15.99 -8.43 -4.50
CA ALA A 32 14.78 -9.13 -4.94
C ALA A 32 14.61 -10.53 -4.30
N LYS A 33 15.66 -11.09 -3.69
CA LYS A 33 15.60 -12.30 -2.84
C LYS A 33 15.23 -11.95 -1.40
N HIS A 34 15.66 -10.78 -0.92
CA HIS A 34 15.28 -10.23 0.39
C HIS A 34 13.98 -9.40 0.34
N ARG A 35 13.57 -8.92 -0.84
CA ARG A 35 12.15 -8.72 -1.17
C ARG A 35 11.57 -10.12 -1.31
N PRO A 36 10.44 -10.44 -0.67
CA PRO A 36 9.83 -11.75 -0.85
C PRO A 36 9.48 -11.93 -2.34
N ALA A 37 9.93 -13.04 -2.90
CA ALA A 37 9.74 -13.41 -4.30
C ALA A 37 8.25 -13.62 -4.61
N GLY A 38 7.72 -12.91 -5.60
CA GLY A 38 6.31 -13.03 -6.01
C GLY A 38 5.89 -11.98 -7.03
N GLY A 39 6.54 -11.94 -8.19
CA GLY A 39 6.07 -11.15 -9.33
C GLY A 39 4.72 -11.67 -9.85
N ILE A 40 3.82 -10.74 -10.20
CA ILE A 40 2.47 -10.94 -10.78
C ILE A 40 1.37 -11.32 -9.77
N GLY A 41 1.42 -10.73 -8.57
CA GLY A 41 0.32 -10.77 -7.60
C GLY A 41 0.54 -9.74 -6.48
N SER A 42 0.73 -8.46 -6.86
CA SER A 42 1.12 -7.36 -5.94
C SER A 42 0.27 -7.34 -4.67
N ASP A 43 -1.04 -7.55 -4.85
CA ASP A 43 -2.07 -7.55 -3.80
C ASP A 43 -1.80 -8.47 -2.61
N VAL A 44 -1.11 -9.59 -2.81
CA VAL A 44 -0.98 -10.64 -1.80
C VAL A 44 0.42 -10.62 -1.18
N ALA A 45 1.46 -10.33 -1.96
CA ALA A 45 2.84 -10.45 -1.50
C ALA A 45 3.19 -9.47 -0.36
N GLY A 46 2.67 -8.23 -0.39
CA GLY A 46 2.85 -7.26 0.70
C GLY A 46 2.01 -7.59 1.94
N VAL A 47 0.88 -8.27 1.75
CA VAL A 47 -0.07 -8.63 2.82
C VAL A 47 0.38 -9.89 3.56
N SER A 48 1.00 -10.85 2.87
CA SER A 48 1.49 -12.10 3.49
C SER A 48 2.62 -11.86 4.48
N ASN A 49 3.37 -10.77 4.34
CA ASN A 49 4.43 -10.39 5.27
C ASN A 49 3.93 -9.48 6.41
N ALA A 50 2.64 -9.12 6.38
CA ALA A 50 1.99 -8.38 7.45
C ALA A 50 1.60 -9.36 8.57
N THR A 51 2.59 -9.77 9.37
CA THR A 51 2.40 -10.69 10.51
C THR A 51 2.63 -9.99 11.85
N SER A 52 2.95 -8.70 11.86
CA SER A 52 3.26 -7.94 13.06
C SER A 52 1.98 -7.50 13.79
N GLY A 53 2.07 -7.26 15.11
CA GLY A 53 0.95 -6.69 15.88
C GLY A 53 0.69 -5.21 15.62
N SER A 54 1.49 -4.55 14.77
CA SER A 54 1.41 -3.11 14.51
C SER A 54 0.09 -2.70 13.82
N LEU A 55 -0.35 -1.46 14.05
CA LEU A 55 -1.60 -0.95 13.47
C LEU A 55 -1.55 -0.91 11.93
N THR A 56 -0.43 -0.47 11.36
CA THR A 56 -0.19 -0.48 9.90
C THR A 56 -0.28 -1.89 9.30
N ASP A 57 0.16 -2.91 10.05
CA ASP A 57 0.09 -4.32 9.65
C ASP A 57 -1.35 -4.84 9.61
N LYS A 58 -2.14 -4.52 10.65
CA LYS A 58 -3.58 -4.81 10.70
C LYS A 58 -4.32 -4.19 9.50
N LEU A 59 -4.09 -2.89 9.24
CA LEU A 59 -4.69 -2.21 8.08
C LEU A 59 -4.30 -2.86 6.75
N THR A 60 -3.06 -3.31 6.63
CA THR A 60 -2.59 -4.01 5.41
C THR A 60 -3.35 -5.32 5.19
N ARG A 61 -3.67 -6.05 6.27
CA ARG A 61 -4.47 -7.28 6.21
C ARG A 61 -5.94 -7.02 5.91
N ASP A 62 -6.51 -5.96 6.50
CA ASP A 62 -7.92 -5.60 6.35
C ASP A 62 -8.23 -5.15 4.92
N HIS A 63 -7.43 -4.23 4.37
CA HIS A 63 -7.61 -3.74 3.00
C HIS A 63 -7.00 -4.66 1.93
N ARG A 64 -6.20 -5.66 2.36
CA ARG A 64 -5.39 -6.52 1.49
C ARG A 64 -4.54 -5.71 0.51
N MET A 65 -3.87 -4.69 1.02
CA MET A 65 -3.02 -3.78 0.28
C MET A 65 -2.13 -2.96 1.21
N THR A 66 -0.90 -2.72 0.78
CA THR A 66 0.05 -1.89 1.52
C THR A 66 -0.25 -0.39 1.34
N LEU A 67 0.24 0.45 2.26
CA LEU A 67 0.11 1.90 2.12
C LEU A 67 0.80 2.42 0.84
N ASP A 68 1.98 1.88 0.51
CA ASP A 68 2.74 2.27 -0.67
C ASP A 68 1.97 1.95 -1.96
N GLU A 69 1.32 0.78 -2.03
CA GLU A 69 0.46 0.42 -3.15
C GLU A 69 -0.74 1.35 -3.29
N ALA A 70 -1.37 1.72 -2.17
CA ALA A 70 -2.49 2.66 -2.18
C ALA A 70 -2.06 4.03 -2.73
N GLN A 71 -0.88 4.52 -2.33
CA GLN A 71 -0.29 5.77 -2.83
C GLN A 71 0.01 5.70 -4.33
N LEU A 72 0.55 4.56 -4.80
CA LEU A 72 0.83 4.35 -6.22
C LEU A 72 -0.46 4.28 -7.06
N ILE A 73 -1.51 3.61 -6.57
CA ILE A 73 -2.80 3.49 -7.28
C ILE A 73 -3.47 4.85 -7.44
N LEU A 74 -3.48 5.69 -6.39
CA LEU A 74 -4.07 7.03 -6.46
C LEU A 74 -3.11 8.09 -7.00
N ASN A 75 -1.85 7.72 -7.28
CA ASN A 75 -0.78 8.62 -7.69
C ASN A 75 -0.65 9.84 -6.76
N VAL A 76 -0.59 9.55 -5.46
CA VAL A 76 -0.40 10.53 -4.37
C VAL A 76 0.89 10.24 -3.63
N LYS A 77 1.43 11.26 -2.97
CA LYS A 77 2.65 11.17 -2.17
C LYS A 77 2.30 11.12 -0.69
N LYS A 78 3.26 10.66 0.12
CA LYS A 78 3.16 10.72 1.58
C LYS A 78 3.02 12.17 2.03
N GLY A 79 1.96 12.47 2.79
CA GLY A 79 1.68 13.81 3.32
C GLY A 79 0.79 14.67 2.42
N ASP A 80 0.29 14.15 1.30
CA ASP A 80 -0.76 14.83 0.52
C ASP A 80 -2.02 15.00 1.37
N SER A 81 -2.77 16.09 1.16
CA SER A 81 -4.00 16.39 1.90
C SER A 81 -5.12 15.40 1.56
N ALA A 82 -6.06 15.23 2.50
CA ALA A 82 -7.26 14.41 2.28
C ALA A 82 -8.04 14.84 1.02
N ASP A 83 -8.12 16.15 0.75
CA ASP A 83 -8.76 16.69 -0.45
C ASP A 83 -8.09 16.22 -1.75
N SER A 84 -6.75 16.21 -1.77
CA SER A 84 -5.98 15.77 -2.92
C SER A 84 -6.19 14.28 -3.20
N VAL A 85 -6.27 13.47 -2.14
CA VAL A 85 -6.58 12.03 -2.23
C VAL A 85 -8.00 11.82 -2.79
N MET A 86 -8.98 12.56 -2.29
CA MET A 86 -10.37 12.47 -2.76
C MET A 86 -10.50 12.86 -4.23
N GLN A 87 -9.86 13.95 -4.67
CA GLN A 87 -9.89 14.39 -6.07
C GLN A 87 -9.29 13.32 -7.01
N ARG A 88 -8.18 12.69 -6.61
CA ARG A 88 -7.57 11.61 -7.39
C ARG A 88 -8.46 10.38 -7.45
N TYR A 89 -9.06 10.01 -6.32
CA TYR A 89 -10.04 8.93 -6.24
C TYR A 89 -11.21 9.16 -7.20
N GLU A 90 -11.87 10.32 -7.16
CA GLU A 90 -13.02 10.61 -8.02
C GLU A 90 -12.68 10.53 -9.50
N HIS A 91 -11.53 11.10 -9.88
CA HIS A 91 -11.07 11.08 -11.26
C HIS A 91 -10.83 9.64 -11.76
N LEU A 92 -10.09 8.83 -11.00
CA LEU A 92 -9.80 7.44 -11.36
C LEU A 92 -11.05 6.56 -11.31
N PHE A 93 -11.93 6.77 -10.33
CA PHE A 93 -13.17 6.01 -10.21
C PHE A 93 -14.09 6.25 -11.41
N LYS A 94 -14.25 7.52 -11.82
CA LYS A 94 -15.05 7.88 -12.99
C LYS A 94 -14.47 7.33 -14.29
N ALA A 95 -13.16 7.46 -14.48
CA ALA A 95 -12.46 6.95 -15.66
C ALA A 95 -12.59 5.42 -15.82
N ASN A 96 -12.77 4.70 -14.72
CA ASN A 96 -12.91 3.24 -14.69
C ASN A 96 -14.34 2.76 -14.39
N SER A 97 -15.34 3.65 -14.47
CA SER A 97 -16.74 3.29 -14.25
C SER A 97 -17.34 2.50 -15.43
N PRO A 98 -18.42 1.72 -15.23
CA PRO A 98 -19.10 1.03 -16.32
C PRO A 98 -19.49 1.98 -17.45
N PRO A 99 -19.34 1.58 -18.73
CA PRO A 99 -19.83 2.41 -19.82
C PRO A 99 -21.34 2.61 -19.69
N PRO A 100 -21.87 3.78 -20.09
CA PRO A 100 -23.30 4.00 -20.11
C PRO A 100 -23.97 2.91 -20.96
N ALA A 101 -25.06 2.33 -20.45
CA ALA A 101 -25.79 1.29 -21.15
C ALA A 101 -26.12 1.79 -22.57
N PRO A 102 -25.90 0.98 -23.62
CA PRO A 102 -26.26 1.39 -24.97
C PRO A 102 -27.75 1.69 -25.00
N ALA A 103 -28.13 2.87 -25.48
CA ALA A 103 -29.50 3.12 -25.88
C ALA A 103 -29.92 1.98 -26.83
N LYS A 104 -31.12 1.41 -26.61
CA LYS A 104 -31.72 0.25 -27.28
C LYS A 104 -31.17 -0.01 -28.70
N PRO A 105 -30.91 -1.26 -29.09
CA PRO A 105 -30.26 -1.56 -30.36
C PRO A 105 -31.13 -1.05 -31.52
N ALA A 106 -30.72 0.06 -32.14
CA ALA A 106 -31.12 0.35 -33.50
C ALA A 106 -30.46 -0.72 -34.39
N ALA A 107 -31.29 -1.38 -35.20
CA ALA A 107 -30.96 -2.55 -35.99
C ALA A 107 -29.54 -2.56 -36.57
N ALA A 108 -28.87 -3.70 -36.43
CA ALA A 108 -27.52 -3.96 -36.91
C ALA A 108 -27.36 -3.57 -38.39
N THR A 109 -26.63 -2.48 -38.64
CA THR A 109 -26.01 -2.24 -39.95
C THR A 109 -24.54 -2.55 -39.82
N SER A 110 -24.15 -3.70 -40.37
CA SER A 110 -22.77 -4.10 -40.60
C SER A 110 -22.04 -3.00 -41.38
N ARG A 111 -21.11 -2.31 -40.73
CA ARG A 111 -20.01 -1.60 -41.41
C ARG A 111 -18.71 -2.00 -40.76
N GLY A 112 -17.90 -2.72 -41.52
CA GLY A 112 -16.58 -3.25 -41.15
C GLY A 112 -15.52 -2.18 -40.90
N GLY A 113 -15.73 -1.34 -39.89
CA GLY A 113 -14.66 -0.56 -39.27
C GLY A 113 -14.24 -1.26 -37.98
N LYS A 114 -12.94 -1.54 -37.81
CA LYS A 114 -12.39 -1.93 -36.51
C LYS A 114 -12.65 -0.77 -35.53
N GLN A 115 -13.74 -0.84 -34.77
CA GLN A 115 -13.96 0.08 -33.67
C GLN A 115 -12.78 -0.08 -32.68
N PRO A 116 -12.16 1.02 -32.23
CA PRO A 116 -11.19 0.92 -31.14
C PRO A 116 -11.88 0.24 -29.95
N PRO A 117 -11.18 -0.61 -29.19
CA PRO A 117 -11.79 -1.24 -28.02
C PRO A 117 -12.32 -0.13 -27.12
N SER A 118 -13.65 -0.07 -26.93
CA SER A 118 -14.20 0.76 -25.86
C SER A 118 -13.52 0.28 -24.58
N HIS A 119 -13.00 1.20 -23.77
CA HIS A 119 -12.31 0.84 -22.53
C HIS A 119 -13.20 -0.12 -21.75
N ALA A 120 -12.79 -1.38 -21.69
CA ALA A 120 -13.56 -2.42 -21.05
C ALA A 120 -13.59 -2.10 -19.55
N TYR A 121 -14.79 -1.89 -19.02
CA TYR A 121 -14.98 -1.71 -17.60
C TYR A 121 -14.41 -2.89 -16.83
N SER A 122 -13.56 -2.59 -15.85
CA SER A 122 -13.00 -3.59 -14.95
C SER A 122 -13.44 -3.29 -13.53
N HIS A 123 -14.35 -4.13 -13.02
CA HIS A 123 -14.76 -4.09 -11.61
C HIS A 123 -13.56 -4.26 -10.67
N TYR A 124 -12.53 -5.01 -11.08
CA TYR A 124 -11.31 -5.17 -10.30
C TYR A 124 -10.55 -3.85 -10.14
N LEU A 125 -10.36 -3.09 -11.23
CA LEU A 125 -9.70 -1.78 -11.17
C LEU A 125 -10.49 -0.80 -10.29
N GLN A 126 -11.81 -0.77 -10.44
CA GLN A 126 -12.66 0.06 -9.60
C GLN A 126 -12.55 -0.35 -8.12
N SER A 127 -12.58 -1.65 -7.83
CA SER A 127 -12.40 -2.17 -6.46
C SER A 127 -11.04 -1.79 -5.87
N LYS A 128 -9.97 -1.75 -6.69
CA LYS A 128 -8.63 -1.35 -6.27
C LYS A 128 -8.55 0.13 -5.91
N VAL A 129 -9.17 0.99 -6.71
CA VAL A 129 -9.24 2.43 -6.46
C VAL A 129 -9.99 2.73 -5.16
N VAL A 130 -11.11 2.04 -4.91
CA VAL A 130 -11.88 2.18 -3.65
C VAL A 130 -11.05 1.77 -2.44
N ARG A 131 -10.45 0.58 -2.47
CA ARG A 131 -9.60 0.11 -1.36
C ARG A 131 -8.40 1.02 -1.11
N ALA A 132 -7.85 1.64 -2.16
CA ALA A 132 -6.70 2.53 -2.03
C ALA A 132 -7.08 3.78 -1.26
N ARG A 133 -8.25 4.35 -1.54
CA ARG A 133 -8.78 5.48 -0.78
C ARG A 133 -8.98 5.10 0.70
N GLU A 134 -9.69 4.01 0.96
CA GLU A 134 -9.97 3.55 2.33
C GLU A 134 -8.69 3.28 3.13
N ARG A 135 -7.68 2.67 2.49
CA ARG A 135 -6.39 2.37 3.12
C ARG A 135 -5.62 3.63 3.52
N ILE A 136 -5.68 4.69 2.71
CA ILE A 136 -5.03 5.98 2.98
C ILE A 136 -5.83 6.75 4.04
N GLU A 137 -7.16 6.77 3.95
CA GLU A 137 -8.05 7.38 4.95
C GLU A 137 -7.83 6.78 6.34
N ALA A 138 -7.66 5.46 6.42
CA ALA A 138 -7.37 4.77 7.68
C ALA A 138 -6.01 5.18 8.30
N GLU A 139 -4.97 5.41 7.49
CA GLU A 139 -3.66 5.89 8.00
C GLU A 139 -3.70 7.35 8.42
N MET A 140 -4.41 8.19 7.67
CA MET A 140 -4.62 9.58 8.06
C MET A 140 -5.35 9.66 9.39
N LYS A 141 -6.39 8.84 9.59
CA LYS A 141 -7.10 8.74 10.86
C LYS A 141 -6.20 8.25 12.01
N LEU A 142 -5.37 7.25 11.77
CA LEU A 142 -4.38 6.80 12.76
C LEU A 142 -3.34 7.87 13.11
N ALA A 143 -2.99 8.74 12.16
CA ALA A 143 -2.08 9.86 12.39
C ALA A 143 -2.76 11.03 13.14
N GLU A 144 -4.07 11.19 12.98
CA GLU A 144 -4.88 12.21 13.66
C GLU A 144 -5.33 11.83 15.07
N GLU A 145 -5.26 10.55 15.46
CA GLU A 145 -5.49 10.10 16.84
C GLU A 145 -4.15 9.97 17.60
N PRO A 146 -3.61 11.03 18.22
CA PRO A 146 -2.48 10.90 19.12
C PRO A 146 -2.99 10.28 20.43
N VAL A 147 -2.55 9.06 20.72
CA VAL A 147 -2.38 8.52 22.09
C VAL A 147 -3.47 8.94 23.09
N ALA A 148 -4.71 8.49 22.88
CA ALA A 148 -5.59 8.26 24.02
C ALA A 148 -5.43 6.79 24.41
N GLU A 149 -5.15 6.55 25.70
CA GLU A 149 -5.05 5.23 26.33
C GLU A 149 -3.66 4.55 26.32
N ALA A 150 -2.69 5.23 26.96
CA ALA A 150 -1.89 4.51 27.94
C ALA A 150 -2.84 4.00 29.04
N PRO A 151 -2.82 2.72 29.43
CA PRO A 151 -3.59 2.26 30.58
C PRO A 151 -3.06 3.03 31.80
N GLN A 152 -3.90 3.90 32.35
CA GLN A 152 -3.65 4.50 33.65
C GLN A 152 -3.53 3.35 34.64
N ALA A 153 -2.30 3.08 35.09
CA ALA A 153 -2.05 2.32 36.29
C ALA A 153 -2.65 3.12 37.45
N THR A 154 -3.90 2.85 37.78
CA THR A 154 -4.47 3.23 39.06
C THR A 154 -3.62 2.55 40.15
N PRO A 155 -3.04 3.29 41.11
CA PRO A 155 -2.45 2.64 42.27
C PRO A 155 -3.58 1.89 43.00
N PRO A 156 -3.33 0.67 43.52
CA PRO A 156 -4.36 -0.09 44.22
C PRO A 156 -4.87 0.72 45.43
N PRO A 157 -6.18 0.65 45.75
CA PRO A 157 -6.71 1.33 46.92
C PRO A 157 -6.04 0.79 48.20
N PRO A 158 -5.77 1.63 49.21
CA PRO A 158 -5.30 1.13 50.49
C PRO A 158 -6.36 0.20 51.08
N SER A 159 -5.95 -1.05 51.29
CA SER A 159 -6.74 -2.08 51.96
C SER A 159 -7.20 -1.55 53.33
N SER A 160 -8.48 -1.19 53.41
CA SER A 160 -9.16 -0.92 54.67
C SER A 160 -9.30 -2.25 55.44
N ALA A 161 -8.32 -2.54 56.30
CA ALA A 161 -8.48 -3.56 57.33
C ALA A 161 -9.55 -3.07 58.33
N PRO A 162 -10.56 -3.89 58.69
CA PRO A 162 -11.47 -3.54 59.76
C PRO A 162 -10.76 -3.67 61.14
N PRO A 163 -11.24 -2.96 62.17
CA PRO A 163 -10.59 -2.91 63.48
C PRO A 163 -10.67 -4.26 64.22
N PRO A 164 -9.77 -4.54 65.18
CA PRO A 164 -9.83 -5.76 65.96
C PRO A 164 -11.09 -5.77 66.84
N GLU A 165 -11.83 -6.85 66.72
CA GLU A 165 -13.03 -7.19 67.48
C GLU A 165 -12.65 -7.32 68.97
N ALA A 166 -13.00 -6.30 69.76
CA ALA A 166 -12.95 -6.38 71.20
C ALA A 166 -14.31 -6.90 71.72
N GLY A 167 -14.34 -8.14 72.22
CA GLY A 167 -15.38 -8.56 73.14
C GLY A 167 -15.69 -10.05 73.17
N GLY A 168 -15.31 -10.71 74.27
CA GLY A 168 -16.27 -11.58 74.96
C GLY A 168 -15.88 -13.02 75.29
N LYS A 169 -15.31 -13.20 76.49
CA LYS A 169 -15.72 -14.13 77.57
C LYS A 169 -15.69 -15.67 77.37
N SER A 170 -15.19 -16.29 78.46
CA SER A 170 -15.56 -17.60 79.06
C SER A 170 -15.26 -18.86 78.25
N SER A 171 -14.63 -19.92 78.76
CA SER A 171 -14.50 -20.45 80.13
C SER A 171 -13.15 -21.13 80.35
#